data_AF-A0A9W6L8Z0-F1
#
_entry.id   AF-A0A9W6L8Z0-F1
#
_cell.length_a   1.000
_cell.length_b   1.000
_cell.length_c   1.000
_cell.angle_alpha   90.00
_cell.angle_beta   90.00
_cell.angle_gamma   90.00
#
_symmetry.space_group_name_H-M   'P 1'
#
loop_
_entity.id
_entity.type
_entity.pdbx_description
1 polymer ?
#
loop_
_entity_poly.entity_id
_entity_poly.type
_entity_poly.pdbx_seq_one_letter_code
_entity_poly.pdbx_strand_id
1 'polypeptide(L)'
;MGKLGLLDHADGAPLTPDVGRETLLQFVDAVEEGFEGLFATLAEDLPPIHGVTSELRTITGDGGHEIGLHVHRPEGVEGPLPVIYQVHGGGMVMLAAKGALYTRWRDELAAAGAVVVGVEYRNGGGALGPHPFPAGLEDCATGLRWVADHLGELGGTHIVVTGDSGGGNLALALPIKAKREGWAEAIAGVYAQCPYILGDWTEASLPSLVENDRYWLNRSLFPLLAEVYDPGAGNAAEATCWPYHATAEDLRGLPPHVISCNELDPLRDEGVAYHRALLAAGVPSIGKVNLGLCHVGELMFRSAMPDVYAEAVRDVLGFARSLG
;
A
#
# COMPACT_ATOMS: atom_id res chain seq x y z
N MET A 1 -12.60 7.37 18.06
CA MET A 1 -11.36 8.16 18.09
C MET A 1 -10.96 8.60 19.50
N GLY A 2 -11.79 9.32 20.28
CA GLY A 2 -11.40 9.78 21.63
C GLY A 2 -11.09 8.70 22.68
N LYS A 3 -11.60 7.47 22.51
CA LYS A 3 -11.25 6.32 23.37
C LYS A 3 -9.94 5.61 22.99
N LEU A 4 -9.39 5.91 21.82
CA LEU A 4 -8.19 5.26 21.27
C LEU A 4 -6.93 6.14 21.41
N GLY A 5 -7.03 7.33 22.01
CA GLY A 5 -5.92 8.27 22.12
C GLY A 5 -5.49 8.94 20.80
N LEU A 6 -6.20 8.68 19.69
CA LEU A 6 -5.82 9.13 18.34
C LEU A 6 -6.25 10.55 17.99
N LEU A 7 -6.89 11.27 18.93
CA LEU A 7 -7.31 12.66 18.73
C LEU A 7 -6.22 13.66 19.12
N ASP A 8 -5.29 13.25 19.96
CA ASP A 8 -4.16 14.07 20.37
C ASP A 8 -3.03 13.94 19.34
N HIS A 9 -2.12 14.92 19.32
CA HIS A 9 -0.98 14.90 18.42
C HIS A 9 -0.06 13.71 18.74
N ALA A 10 0.18 12.84 17.75
CA ALA A 10 1.07 11.68 17.88
C ALA A 10 2.45 12.11 18.38
N ASP A 11 2.98 11.46 19.40
CA ASP A 11 4.29 11.78 19.95
C ASP A 11 5.40 11.61 18.91
N GLY A 12 6.46 12.41 19.06
CA GLY A 12 7.68 12.27 18.26
C GLY A 12 8.33 10.92 18.51
N ALA A 13 8.90 10.33 17.46
CA ALA A 13 9.76 9.17 17.62
C ALA A 13 10.97 9.55 18.51
N PRO A 14 11.32 8.73 19.51
CA PRO A 14 12.39 9.06 20.46
C PRO A 14 13.80 8.85 19.88
N LEU A 15 13.91 8.61 18.56
CA LEU A 15 15.11 8.15 17.87
C LEU A 15 15.42 9.01 16.64
N THR A 16 16.69 9.00 16.24
CA THR A 16 17.18 9.51 14.96
C THR A 16 17.72 8.34 14.12
N PRO A 17 17.76 8.46 12.77
CA PRO A 17 18.19 7.35 11.91
C PRO A 17 19.62 6.82 12.19
N ASP A 18 20.50 7.64 12.77
CA ASP A 18 21.88 7.28 13.09
C ASP A 18 22.05 6.46 14.38
N VAL A 19 20.96 6.13 15.09
CA VAL A 19 20.99 5.37 16.37
C VAL A 19 21.48 3.91 16.24
N GLY A 20 21.66 3.42 15.02
CA GLY A 20 22.16 2.10 14.70
C GLY A 20 21.06 1.09 14.38
N ARG A 21 21.36 0.18 13.44
CA ARG A 21 20.38 -0.71 12.81
C ARG A 21 19.64 -1.62 13.79
N GLU A 22 20.33 -2.20 14.77
CA GLU A 22 19.69 -3.09 15.74
C GLU A 22 18.61 -2.38 16.56
N THR A 23 18.91 -1.17 17.03
CA THR A 23 17.96 -0.32 17.77
C THR A 23 16.77 0.10 16.90
N LEU A 24 17.02 0.43 15.63
CA LEU A 24 15.94 0.75 14.68
C LEU A 24 15.01 -0.45 14.45
N LEU A 25 15.55 -1.66 14.30
CA LEU A 25 14.75 -2.87 14.12
C LEU A 25 13.89 -3.17 15.36
N GLN A 26 14.47 -3.07 16.56
CA GLN A 26 13.72 -3.23 17.82
C GLN A 26 12.61 -2.17 17.98
N PHE A 27 12.87 -0.94 17.55
CA PHE A 27 11.86 0.11 17.52
C PHE A 27 10.73 -0.22 16.54
N VAL A 28 11.06 -0.69 15.34
CA VAL A 28 10.05 -1.14 14.35
C VAL A 28 9.20 -2.27 14.90
N ASP A 29 9.78 -3.27 15.57
CA ASP A 29 9.02 -4.37 16.18
C ASP A 29 7.97 -3.86 17.18
N ALA A 30 8.34 -2.90 18.03
CA ALA A 30 7.42 -2.31 19.00
C ALA A 30 6.33 -1.45 18.34
N VAL A 31 6.68 -0.72 17.28
CA VAL A 31 5.73 0.09 16.50
C VAL A 31 4.74 -0.81 15.75
N GLU A 32 5.22 -1.92 15.18
CA GLU A 32 4.39 -2.92 14.51
C GLU A 32 3.36 -3.53 15.47
N GLU A 33 3.78 -3.96 16.66
CA GLU A 33 2.88 -4.50 17.69
C GLU A 33 1.78 -3.48 18.05
N GLY A 34 2.14 -2.21 18.20
CA GLY A 34 1.20 -1.13 18.50
C GLY A 34 0.16 -0.92 17.39
N PHE A 35 0.59 -0.89 16.13
CA PHE A 35 -0.32 -0.73 14.99
C PHE A 35 -1.22 -1.95 14.79
N GLU A 36 -0.67 -3.18 14.81
CA GLU A 36 -1.47 -4.41 14.67
C GLU A 36 -2.50 -4.54 15.79
N GLY A 37 -2.11 -4.23 17.04
CA GLY A 37 -3.02 -4.22 18.18
C GLY A 37 -4.19 -3.24 17.99
N LEU A 38 -3.89 -2.02 17.56
CA LEU A 38 -4.92 -1.01 17.28
C LEU A 38 -5.84 -1.43 16.12
N PHE A 39 -5.29 -1.95 15.03
CA PHE A 39 -6.09 -2.42 13.89
C PHE A 39 -6.97 -3.61 14.25
N ALA A 40 -6.47 -4.53 15.08
CA ALA A 40 -7.28 -5.62 15.63
C ALA A 40 -8.44 -5.08 16.48
N THR A 41 -8.19 -4.13 17.38
CA THR A 41 -9.26 -3.49 18.18
C THR A 41 -10.30 -2.78 17.31
N LEU A 42 -9.87 -2.09 16.25
CA LEU A 42 -10.79 -1.42 15.32
C LEU A 42 -11.65 -2.40 14.52
N ALA A 43 -11.17 -3.63 14.32
CA ALA A 43 -11.87 -4.68 13.60
C ALA A 43 -12.78 -5.55 14.48
N GLU A 44 -12.54 -5.61 15.80
CA GLU A 44 -13.15 -6.56 16.74
C GLU A 44 -14.69 -6.56 16.72
N ASP A 45 -15.31 -5.37 16.67
CA ASP A 45 -16.77 -5.20 16.72
C ASP A 45 -17.43 -5.08 15.32
N LEU A 46 -16.67 -5.29 14.25
CA LEU A 46 -17.23 -5.19 12.91
C LEU A 46 -18.14 -6.39 12.59
N PRO A 47 -19.30 -6.17 11.95
CA PRO A 47 -20.16 -7.27 11.54
C PRO A 47 -19.42 -8.19 10.55
N PRO A 48 -19.66 -9.51 10.60
CA PRO A 48 -19.05 -10.45 9.68
C PRO A 48 -19.46 -10.12 8.24
N ILE A 49 -18.54 -10.38 7.30
CA ILE A 49 -18.83 -10.31 5.87
C ILE A 49 -19.27 -11.69 5.43
N HIS A 50 -20.40 -11.75 4.75
CA HIS A 50 -20.97 -12.98 4.21
C HIS A 50 -20.81 -13.01 2.70
N GLY A 51 -20.80 -14.21 2.12
CA GLY A 51 -20.71 -14.38 0.67
C GLY A 51 -19.32 -14.11 0.11
N VAL A 52 -18.26 -14.31 0.91
CA VAL A 52 -16.85 -14.24 0.49
C VAL A 52 -16.14 -15.50 0.95
N THR A 53 -15.44 -16.16 0.04
CA THR A 53 -14.49 -17.23 0.35
C THR A 53 -13.07 -16.67 0.36
N SER A 54 -12.27 -17.12 1.32
CA SER A 54 -10.83 -16.82 1.39
C SER A 54 -10.00 -18.09 1.38
N GLU A 55 -8.89 -18.10 0.66
CA GLU A 55 -7.88 -19.15 0.71
C GLU A 55 -6.46 -18.58 0.69
N LEU A 56 -5.51 -19.31 1.28
CA LEU A 56 -4.09 -19.01 1.16
C LEU A 56 -3.49 -19.89 0.06
N ARG A 57 -2.91 -19.26 -0.96
CA ARG A 57 -2.03 -19.92 -1.93
C ARG A 57 -0.59 -19.62 -1.56
N THR A 58 0.27 -20.63 -1.58
CA THR A 58 1.71 -20.44 -1.35
C THR A 58 2.44 -20.64 -2.67
N ILE A 59 3.26 -19.67 -3.05
CA ILE A 59 4.11 -19.73 -4.23
C ILE A 59 5.59 -19.67 -3.82
N THR A 60 6.48 -20.02 -4.73
CA THR A 60 7.93 -19.98 -4.51
C THR A 60 8.52 -18.73 -5.14
N GLY A 61 9.19 -17.89 -4.34
CA GLY A 61 9.99 -16.77 -4.83
C GLY A 61 11.29 -17.22 -5.47
N ASP A 62 11.95 -16.31 -6.20
CA ASP A 62 13.20 -16.62 -6.94
C ASP A 62 14.34 -17.11 -6.03
N GLY A 63 14.33 -16.72 -4.76
CA GLY A 63 15.27 -17.17 -3.73
C GLY A 63 14.91 -18.52 -3.08
N GLY A 64 13.83 -19.17 -3.52
CA GLY A 64 13.33 -20.43 -2.96
C GLY A 64 12.50 -20.27 -1.67
N HIS A 65 12.30 -19.05 -1.19
CA HIS A 65 11.41 -18.76 -0.06
C HIS A 65 9.94 -18.83 -0.48
N GLU A 66 9.06 -19.05 0.49
CA GLU A 66 7.62 -19.06 0.25
C GLU A 66 7.06 -17.64 0.28
N ILE A 67 6.10 -17.36 -0.60
CA ILE A 67 5.31 -16.11 -0.63
C ILE A 67 3.84 -16.51 -0.52
N GLY A 68 3.14 -15.94 0.47
CA GLY A 68 1.72 -16.16 0.67
C GLY A 68 0.86 -15.21 -0.18
N LEU A 69 -0.15 -15.75 -0.84
CA LEU A 69 -1.18 -15.00 -1.56
C LEU A 69 -2.54 -15.28 -0.92
N HIS A 70 -3.10 -14.29 -0.23
CA HIS A 70 -4.43 -14.34 0.37
C HIS A 70 -5.47 -14.01 -0.69
N VAL A 71 -6.13 -15.03 -1.23
CA VAL A 71 -7.11 -14.92 -2.31
C VAL A 71 -8.52 -14.84 -1.71
N HIS A 72 -9.22 -13.75 -1.96
CA HIS A 72 -10.60 -13.51 -1.53
C HIS A 72 -11.50 -13.36 -2.75
N ARG A 73 -12.64 -14.02 -2.75
CA ARG A 73 -13.57 -14.06 -3.89
C ARG A 73 -15.03 -14.07 -3.40
N PRO A 74 -15.95 -13.37 -4.09
CA PRO A 74 -17.37 -13.47 -3.78
C PRO A 74 -17.95 -14.84 -4.14
N GLU A 75 -18.80 -15.37 -3.26
CA GLU A 75 -19.55 -16.61 -3.45
C GLU A 75 -20.67 -16.43 -4.48
N GLY A 76 -20.95 -17.48 -5.25
CA GLY A 76 -22.11 -17.53 -6.15
C GLY A 76 -22.07 -16.55 -7.33
N VAL A 77 -20.96 -15.86 -7.56
CA VAL A 77 -20.79 -14.98 -8.73
C VAL A 77 -20.29 -15.78 -9.93
N GLU A 78 -21.11 -15.77 -10.99
CA GLU A 78 -20.79 -16.33 -12.30
C GLU A 78 -20.03 -15.33 -13.16
N GLY A 79 -19.13 -15.83 -14.01
CA GLY A 79 -18.32 -15.01 -14.92
C GLY A 79 -17.05 -14.45 -14.28
N PRO A 80 -16.13 -13.92 -15.10
CA PRO A 80 -14.86 -13.40 -14.62
C PRO A 80 -15.02 -11.99 -14.04
N LEU A 81 -14.20 -11.65 -13.05
CA LEU A 81 -14.21 -10.38 -12.32
C LEU A 81 -12.87 -9.65 -12.49
N PRO A 82 -12.79 -8.33 -12.25
CA PRO A 82 -11.48 -7.67 -12.12
C PRO A 82 -10.72 -8.27 -10.94
N VAL A 83 -9.40 -8.42 -11.09
CA VAL A 83 -8.51 -8.83 -10.02
C VAL A 83 -7.86 -7.61 -9.40
N ILE A 84 -8.03 -7.45 -8.09
CA ILE A 84 -7.33 -6.45 -7.29
C ILE A 84 -6.12 -7.13 -6.66
N TYR A 85 -4.93 -6.78 -7.10
CA TYR A 85 -3.68 -7.20 -6.46
C TYR A 85 -3.34 -6.18 -5.37
N GLN A 86 -3.58 -6.55 -4.11
CA GLN A 86 -3.41 -5.67 -2.96
C GLN A 86 -2.01 -5.83 -2.35
N VAL A 87 -1.30 -4.72 -2.28
CA VAL A 87 -0.03 -4.58 -1.56
C VAL A 87 -0.29 -3.74 -0.31
N HIS A 88 0.00 -4.30 0.87
CA HIS A 88 -0.36 -3.65 2.14
C HIS A 88 0.59 -2.51 2.52
N GLY A 89 0.11 -1.58 3.33
CA GLY A 89 0.90 -0.50 3.95
C GLY A 89 1.91 -0.97 5.01
N GLY A 90 2.40 -0.01 5.82
CA GLY A 90 3.43 -0.27 6.85
C GLY A 90 4.84 0.14 6.43
N GLY A 91 4.96 1.13 5.53
CA GLY A 91 6.23 1.72 5.12
C GLY A 91 7.21 0.74 4.47
N MET A 92 6.71 -0.36 3.88
CA MET A 92 7.50 -1.49 3.34
C MET A 92 8.35 -2.22 4.39
N VAL A 93 8.12 -1.94 5.67
CA VAL A 93 9.00 -2.29 6.79
C VAL A 93 8.27 -3.13 7.84
N MET A 94 6.95 -3.06 7.94
CA MET A 94 6.17 -3.75 8.98
C MET A 94 4.73 -3.99 8.51
N LEU A 95 3.93 -4.62 9.39
CA LEU A 95 2.56 -5.11 9.18
C LEU A 95 2.52 -6.32 8.24
N ALA A 96 1.37 -6.97 8.19
CA ALA A 96 1.19 -8.16 7.37
C ALA A 96 -0.12 -8.10 6.57
N ALA A 97 -0.14 -8.67 5.37
CA ALA A 97 -1.35 -8.86 4.57
C ALA A 97 -2.41 -9.65 5.33
N LYS A 98 -2.02 -10.62 6.16
CA LYS A 98 -2.92 -11.36 7.06
C LYS A 98 -3.47 -10.52 8.24
N GLY A 99 -2.98 -9.30 8.45
CA GLY A 99 -3.44 -8.41 9.52
C GLY A 99 -4.93 -8.07 9.40
N ALA A 100 -5.55 -7.69 10.51
CA ALA A 100 -7.01 -7.52 10.58
C ALA A 100 -7.53 -6.42 9.63
N LEU A 101 -6.80 -5.31 9.52
CA LEU A 101 -7.12 -4.20 8.62
C LEU A 101 -7.21 -4.66 7.16
N TYR A 102 -6.16 -5.33 6.68
CA TYR A 102 -6.06 -5.71 5.27
C TYR A 102 -6.95 -6.90 4.93
N THR A 103 -7.12 -7.87 5.85
CA THR A 103 -8.10 -8.95 5.68
C THR A 103 -9.51 -8.38 5.50
N ARG A 104 -9.92 -7.44 6.37
CA ARG A 104 -11.21 -6.77 6.26
C ARG A 104 -11.37 -6.02 4.93
N TRP A 105 -10.34 -5.29 4.51
CA TRP A 105 -10.36 -4.55 3.25
C TRP A 105 -10.53 -5.47 2.04
N ARG A 106 -9.82 -6.60 2.00
CA ARG A 106 -9.98 -7.61 0.93
C ARG A 106 -11.37 -8.20 0.91
N ASP A 107 -11.94 -8.54 2.07
CA ASP A 107 -13.30 -9.07 2.14
C ASP A 107 -14.34 -8.06 1.63
N GLU A 108 -14.23 -6.78 1.97
CA GLU A 108 -15.16 -5.74 1.51
C GLU A 108 -15.06 -5.52 -0.01
N LEU A 109 -13.85 -5.50 -0.56
CA LEU A 109 -13.63 -5.42 -2.01
C LEU A 109 -14.15 -6.66 -2.73
N ALA A 110 -13.91 -7.85 -2.17
CA ALA A 110 -14.41 -9.11 -2.74
C ALA A 110 -15.93 -9.14 -2.75
N ALA A 111 -16.58 -8.80 -1.62
CA ALA A 111 -18.03 -8.72 -1.50
C ALA A 111 -18.65 -7.69 -2.46
N ALA A 112 -17.93 -6.63 -2.81
CA ALA A 112 -18.37 -5.64 -3.79
C ALA A 112 -18.29 -6.13 -5.25
N GLY A 113 -17.58 -7.23 -5.51
CA GLY A 113 -17.53 -7.91 -6.81
C GLY A 113 -16.18 -7.81 -7.52
N ALA A 114 -15.10 -8.16 -6.81
CA ALA A 114 -13.76 -8.37 -7.35
C ALA A 114 -13.17 -9.69 -6.83
N VAL A 115 -12.17 -10.23 -7.54
CA VAL A 115 -11.24 -11.18 -6.92
C VAL A 115 -10.11 -10.34 -6.31
N VAL A 116 -9.76 -10.58 -5.06
CA VAL A 116 -8.73 -9.78 -4.37
C VAL A 116 -7.61 -10.70 -3.93
N VAL A 117 -6.38 -10.38 -4.30
CA VAL A 117 -5.18 -11.14 -3.94
C VAL A 117 -4.25 -10.25 -3.14
N GLY A 118 -4.18 -10.48 -1.82
CA GLY A 118 -3.23 -9.81 -0.94
C GLY A 118 -1.90 -10.57 -0.90
N VAL A 119 -0.79 -9.91 -1.23
CA VAL A 119 0.54 -10.52 -1.18
C VAL A 119 1.19 -10.33 0.20
N GLU A 120 1.63 -11.43 0.79
CA GLU A 120 2.42 -11.47 2.03
C GLU A 120 3.92 -11.42 1.66
N TYR A 121 4.42 -10.21 1.44
CA TYR A 121 5.81 -9.99 1.03
C TYR A 121 6.76 -9.84 2.23
N ARG A 122 8.06 -10.06 2.00
CA ARG A 122 9.09 -9.82 3.02
C ARG A 122 9.26 -8.33 3.34
N ASN A 123 9.26 -8.00 4.63
CA ASN A 123 9.38 -6.62 5.12
C ASN A 123 10.82 -6.21 5.42
N GLY A 124 11.09 -4.90 5.40
CA GLY A 124 12.37 -4.31 5.84
C GLY A 124 12.74 -4.58 7.31
N GLY A 125 11.73 -4.71 8.18
CA GLY A 125 11.85 -5.03 9.61
C GLY A 125 10.61 -5.80 10.10
N GLY A 126 10.33 -5.75 11.40
CA GLY A 126 9.14 -6.39 11.97
C GLY A 126 9.16 -7.92 11.88
N ALA A 127 8.00 -8.53 12.10
CA ALA A 127 7.80 -9.98 12.14
C ALA A 127 8.09 -10.69 10.80
N LEU A 128 8.06 -9.96 9.68
CA LEU A 128 8.35 -10.48 8.34
C LEU A 128 9.71 -10.02 7.79
N GLY A 129 10.57 -9.43 8.63
CA GLY A 129 11.89 -8.92 8.26
C GLY A 129 13.03 -9.58 9.01
N PRO A 130 14.27 -9.05 8.90
CA PRO A 130 14.63 -7.81 8.21
C PRO A 130 15.19 -8.06 6.78
N HIS A 131 14.40 -7.70 5.77
CA HIS A 131 14.76 -7.83 4.36
C HIS A 131 14.74 -6.47 3.66
N PRO A 132 15.89 -5.77 3.54
CA PRO A 132 15.97 -4.48 2.85
C PRO A 132 15.48 -4.52 1.41
N PHE A 133 15.26 -3.34 0.83
CA PHE A 133 15.07 -3.17 -0.61
C PHE A 133 16.15 -3.95 -1.40
N PRO A 134 15.79 -4.69 -2.48
CA PRO A 134 14.47 -4.76 -3.11
C PRO A 134 13.59 -5.96 -2.69
N ALA A 135 13.86 -6.64 -1.56
CA ALA A 135 13.26 -7.95 -1.26
C ALA A 135 11.72 -8.00 -1.34
N GLY A 136 11.03 -7.05 -0.69
CA GLY A 136 9.56 -6.98 -0.75
C GLY A 136 9.01 -6.63 -2.13
N LEU A 137 9.72 -5.79 -2.90
CA LEU A 137 9.35 -5.46 -4.28
C LEU A 137 9.47 -6.67 -5.20
N GLU A 138 10.53 -7.46 -5.05
CA GLU A 138 10.70 -8.72 -5.80
C GLU A 138 9.56 -9.70 -5.48
N ASP A 139 9.19 -9.85 -4.22
CA ASP A 139 8.08 -10.73 -3.82
C ASP A 139 6.74 -10.27 -4.41
N CYS A 140 6.48 -8.96 -4.41
CA CYS A 140 5.30 -8.38 -5.05
C CYS A 140 5.31 -8.61 -6.57
N ALA A 141 6.46 -8.50 -7.23
CA ALA A 141 6.57 -8.76 -8.67
C ALA A 141 6.34 -10.25 -8.99
N THR A 142 6.93 -11.17 -8.21
CA THR A 142 6.71 -12.61 -8.36
C THR A 142 5.23 -12.97 -8.15
N GLY A 143 4.61 -12.43 -7.09
CA GLY A 143 3.20 -12.68 -6.79
C GLY A 143 2.28 -12.16 -7.88
N LEU A 144 2.51 -10.94 -8.40
CA LEU A 144 1.70 -10.35 -9.46
C LEU A 144 1.82 -11.16 -10.76
N ARG A 145 3.04 -11.55 -11.16
CA ARG A 145 3.25 -12.38 -12.34
C ARG A 145 2.58 -13.75 -12.20
N TRP A 146 2.63 -14.36 -11.01
CA TRP A 146 1.88 -15.58 -10.75
C TRP A 146 0.37 -15.37 -10.94
N VAL A 147 -0.19 -14.28 -10.42
CA VAL A 147 -1.61 -13.95 -10.62
C VAL A 147 -1.94 -13.75 -12.10
N ALA A 148 -1.06 -13.09 -12.87
CA ALA A 148 -1.23 -12.91 -14.32
C ALA A 148 -1.29 -14.25 -15.06
N ASP A 149 -0.40 -15.19 -14.71
CA ASP A 149 -0.35 -16.52 -15.30
C ASP A 149 -1.56 -17.40 -14.92
N HIS A 150 -2.24 -17.11 -13.82
CA HIS A 150 -3.36 -17.89 -13.27
C HIS A 150 -4.70 -17.13 -13.29
N LEU A 151 -4.80 -16.04 -14.09
CA LEU A 151 -5.99 -15.19 -14.15
C LEU A 151 -7.27 -16.00 -14.38
N GLY A 152 -7.27 -16.90 -15.35
CA GLY A 152 -8.44 -17.74 -15.66
C GLY A 152 -8.86 -18.66 -14.51
N GLU A 153 -7.90 -19.22 -13.77
CA GLU A 153 -8.16 -20.11 -12.63
C GLU A 153 -8.75 -19.35 -11.44
N LEU A 154 -8.29 -18.12 -11.22
CA LEU A 154 -8.84 -17.22 -10.22
C LEU A 154 -10.23 -16.69 -10.60
N GLY A 155 -10.66 -16.86 -11.85
CA GLY A 155 -11.84 -16.22 -12.43
C GLY A 155 -11.66 -14.72 -12.61
N GLY A 156 -10.44 -14.31 -12.93
CA GLY A 156 -10.04 -12.94 -13.20
C GLY A 156 -10.16 -12.55 -14.67
N THR A 157 -10.22 -11.24 -14.93
CA THR A 157 -10.18 -10.62 -16.27
C THR A 157 -8.86 -9.91 -16.49
N HIS A 158 -8.59 -8.89 -15.69
CA HIS A 158 -7.39 -8.06 -15.72
C HIS A 158 -6.97 -7.69 -14.28
N ILE A 159 -5.72 -7.27 -14.11
CA ILE A 159 -5.15 -6.95 -12.80
C ILE A 159 -5.07 -5.44 -12.61
N VAL A 160 -5.61 -4.97 -11.49
CA VAL A 160 -5.36 -3.64 -10.95
C VAL A 160 -4.54 -3.77 -9.69
N VAL A 161 -3.39 -3.10 -9.66
CA VAL A 161 -2.54 -3.05 -8.46
C VAL A 161 -3.05 -1.96 -7.54
N THR A 162 -3.21 -2.28 -6.26
CA THR A 162 -3.66 -1.34 -5.25
C THR A 162 -2.76 -1.39 -4.04
N GLY A 163 -2.62 -0.27 -3.34
CA GLY A 163 -1.91 -0.25 -2.07
C GLY A 163 -2.00 1.11 -1.39
N ASP A 164 -1.91 1.10 -0.07
CA ASP A 164 -1.95 2.28 0.79
C ASP A 164 -0.58 2.56 1.41
N SER A 165 -0.23 3.83 1.62
CA SER A 165 1.01 4.19 2.32
C SER A 165 2.26 3.56 1.68
N GLY A 166 3.02 2.73 2.41
CA GLY A 166 4.12 1.94 1.87
C GLY A 166 3.71 0.89 0.82
N GLY A 167 2.49 0.36 0.90
CA GLY A 167 1.90 -0.44 -0.17
C GLY A 167 1.59 0.40 -1.40
N GLY A 168 1.24 1.68 -1.19
CA GLY A 168 1.13 2.68 -2.25
C GLY A 168 2.47 2.94 -2.95
N ASN A 169 3.59 2.92 -2.22
CA ASN A 169 4.93 2.95 -2.83
C ASN A 169 5.15 1.73 -3.74
N LEU A 170 4.99 0.53 -3.20
CA LEU A 170 5.21 -0.70 -3.95
C LEU A 170 4.25 -0.81 -5.16
N ALA A 171 3.00 -0.36 -5.00
CA ALA A 171 2.02 -0.30 -6.08
C ALA A 171 2.45 0.62 -7.24
N LEU A 172 3.14 1.72 -6.93
CA LEU A 172 3.69 2.66 -7.92
C LEU A 172 5.04 2.19 -8.49
N ALA A 173 5.84 1.45 -7.71
CA ALA A 173 7.12 0.88 -8.13
C ALA A 173 6.95 -0.31 -9.10
N LEU A 174 5.94 -1.16 -8.86
CA LEU A 174 5.63 -2.34 -9.67
C LEU A 174 5.50 -2.05 -11.19
N PRO A 175 4.69 -1.08 -11.66
CA PRO A 175 4.59 -0.79 -13.09
C PRO A 175 5.90 -0.24 -13.68
N ILE A 176 6.72 0.48 -12.90
CA ILE A 176 8.05 0.94 -13.34
C ILE A 176 8.97 -0.27 -13.53
N LYS A 177 9.03 -1.17 -12.55
CA LYS A 177 9.79 -2.43 -12.64
C LYS A 177 9.31 -3.28 -13.82
N ALA A 178 8.00 -3.49 -13.93
CA ALA A 178 7.37 -4.27 -15.00
C ALA A 178 7.73 -3.76 -16.38
N LYS A 179 7.75 -2.44 -16.56
CA LYS A 179 8.16 -1.81 -17.81
C LYS A 179 9.64 -2.04 -18.11
N ARG A 180 10.52 -1.86 -17.12
CA ARG A 180 11.98 -2.10 -17.29
C ARG A 180 12.28 -3.56 -17.64
N GLU A 181 11.45 -4.49 -17.17
CA GLU A 181 11.61 -5.93 -17.36
C GLU A 181 10.76 -6.53 -18.50
N GLY A 182 9.90 -5.74 -19.13
CA GLY A 182 9.13 -6.14 -20.31
C GLY A 182 7.89 -7.00 -20.02
N TRP A 183 7.23 -6.81 -18.87
CA TRP A 183 5.97 -7.48 -18.51
C TRP A 183 4.87 -6.49 -18.04
N ALA A 184 4.97 -5.21 -18.39
CA ALA A 184 4.02 -4.16 -17.98
C ALA A 184 2.57 -4.41 -18.41
N GLU A 185 2.35 -5.20 -19.45
CA GLU A 185 1.02 -5.60 -19.94
C GLU A 185 0.22 -6.45 -18.93
N ALA A 186 0.88 -7.03 -17.92
CA ALA A 186 0.21 -7.72 -16.83
C ALA A 186 -0.60 -6.76 -15.92
N ILE A 187 -0.32 -5.45 -15.97
CA ILE A 187 -0.93 -4.44 -15.10
C ILE A 187 -1.86 -3.55 -15.93
N ALA A 188 -3.17 -3.70 -15.73
CA ALA A 188 -4.17 -2.90 -16.43
C ALA A 188 -4.37 -1.50 -15.82
N GLY A 189 -4.06 -1.34 -14.53
CA GLY A 189 -4.14 -0.05 -13.84
C GLY A 189 -3.56 -0.09 -12.43
N VAL A 190 -3.36 1.09 -11.86
CA VAL A 190 -2.81 1.26 -10.52
C VAL A 190 -3.65 2.23 -9.70
N TYR A 191 -4.02 1.85 -8.48
CA TYR A 191 -4.72 2.71 -7.52
C TYR A 191 -3.88 2.83 -6.25
N ALA A 192 -3.18 3.96 -6.09
CA ALA A 192 -2.31 4.22 -4.95
C ALA A 192 -2.99 5.17 -3.96
N GLN A 193 -3.14 4.73 -2.72
CA GLN A 193 -3.74 5.46 -1.61
C GLN A 193 -2.65 6.04 -0.71
N CYS A 194 -2.75 7.33 -0.40
CA CYS A 194 -1.85 8.06 0.50
C CYS A 194 -0.37 7.61 0.41
N PRO A 195 0.24 7.61 -0.81
CA PRO A 195 1.49 6.89 -1.05
C PRO A 195 2.69 7.49 -0.27
N TYR A 196 3.53 6.62 0.30
CA TYR A 196 4.75 6.93 1.06
C TYR A 196 6.01 6.78 0.17
N ILE A 197 6.41 7.84 -0.53
CA ILE A 197 7.23 7.71 -1.75
C ILE A 197 8.45 8.62 -1.83
N LEU A 198 8.61 9.58 -0.91
CA LEU A 198 9.69 10.57 -0.98
C LEU A 198 11.08 10.04 -0.61
N GLY A 199 11.19 9.11 0.33
CA GLY A 199 12.46 8.51 0.76
C GLY A 199 13.32 9.35 1.70
N ASP A 200 13.32 10.68 1.54
CA ASP A 200 13.97 11.61 2.47
C ASP A 200 13.04 12.76 2.87
N TRP A 201 12.54 12.69 4.11
CA TRP A 201 11.66 13.69 4.72
C TRP A 201 12.40 14.67 5.63
N THR A 202 13.72 14.58 5.77
CA THR A 202 14.46 15.39 6.75
C THR A 202 14.43 16.87 6.39
N GLU A 203 14.81 17.22 5.16
CA GLU A 203 14.88 18.60 4.66
C GLU A 203 13.82 18.90 3.57
N ALA A 204 12.83 18.01 3.43
CA ALA A 204 11.79 18.15 2.42
C ALA A 204 10.93 19.42 2.61
N SER A 205 10.67 20.11 1.50
CA SER A 205 9.89 21.35 1.45
C SER A 205 8.47 21.12 0.91
N LEU A 206 7.79 20.11 1.43
CA LEU A 206 6.37 19.83 1.13
C LEU A 206 5.49 20.38 2.27
N PRO A 207 4.59 21.36 2.01
CA PRO A 207 3.77 22.00 3.04
C PRO A 207 2.99 21.02 3.93
N SER A 208 2.42 19.96 3.37
CA SER A 208 1.66 18.96 4.13
C SER A 208 2.47 18.31 5.26
N LEU A 209 3.79 18.15 5.08
CA LEU A 209 4.69 17.57 6.10
C LEU A 209 4.79 18.42 7.38
N VAL A 210 4.40 19.69 7.33
CA VAL A 210 4.36 20.59 8.48
C VAL A 210 2.91 20.88 8.89
N GLU A 211 2.03 21.12 7.91
CA GLU A 211 0.60 21.41 8.11
C GLU A 211 -0.11 20.29 8.89
N ASN A 212 0.18 19.04 8.55
CA ASN A 212 -0.48 17.85 9.08
C ASN A 212 0.45 16.97 9.94
N ASP A 213 1.59 17.51 10.38
CA ASP A 213 2.49 16.75 11.26
C ASP A 213 1.76 16.36 12.55
N ARG A 214 2.01 15.14 13.02
CA ARG A 214 1.42 14.54 14.23
C ARG A 214 -0.08 14.26 14.14
N TYR A 215 -0.70 14.36 12.95
CA TYR A 215 -2.09 13.94 12.75
C TYR A 215 -2.09 12.45 12.45
N TRP A 216 -2.30 11.63 13.49
CA TRP A 216 -2.17 10.17 13.47
C TRP A 216 -0.73 9.67 13.23
N LEU A 217 -0.06 10.13 12.17
CA LEU A 217 1.35 9.90 11.92
C LEU A 217 2.22 11.08 12.33
N ASN A 218 3.44 10.78 12.74
CA ASN A 218 4.46 11.78 13.05
C ASN A 218 5.56 11.75 11.97
N ARG A 219 5.95 12.91 11.45
CA ARG A 219 6.98 13.04 10.42
C ARG A 219 8.32 12.42 10.82
N SER A 220 8.65 12.39 12.12
CA SER A 220 9.92 11.81 12.59
C SER A 220 9.99 10.29 12.42
N LEU A 221 8.85 9.60 12.23
CA LEU A 221 8.82 8.15 12.00
C LEU A 221 9.35 7.78 10.60
N PHE A 222 9.06 8.62 9.60
CA PHE A 222 9.35 8.36 8.19
C PHE A 222 10.83 8.06 7.92
N PRO A 223 11.80 8.93 8.28
CA PRO A 223 13.20 8.65 8.01
C PRO A 223 13.73 7.41 8.77
N LEU A 224 13.12 7.01 9.90
CA LEU A 224 13.49 5.78 10.60
C LEU A 224 13.08 4.54 9.79
N LEU A 225 11.87 4.53 9.24
CA LEU A 225 11.41 3.45 8.36
C LEU A 225 12.21 3.42 7.06
N ALA A 226 12.52 4.59 6.48
CA ALA A 226 13.36 4.70 5.30
C ALA A 226 14.77 4.08 5.51
N GLU A 227 15.41 4.36 6.65
CA GLU A 227 16.72 3.78 7.00
C GLU A 227 16.64 2.26 7.25
N VAL A 228 15.52 1.74 7.74
CA VAL A 228 15.32 0.29 7.86
C VAL A 228 15.17 -0.36 6.48
N TYR A 229 14.43 0.28 5.58
CA TYR A 229 14.12 -0.20 4.23
C TYR A 229 15.31 -0.13 3.27
N ASP A 230 16.02 1.00 3.23
CA ASP A 230 17.19 1.28 2.38
C ASP A 230 18.37 1.77 3.25
N PRO A 231 19.09 0.85 3.92
CA PRO A 231 20.11 1.23 4.90
C PRO A 231 21.25 2.01 4.27
N GLY A 232 21.54 3.20 4.80
CA GLY A 232 22.52 4.12 4.23
C GLY A 232 22.07 4.83 2.94
N ALA A 233 20.78 4.76 2.59
CA ALA A 233 20.15 5.49 1.49
C ALA A 233 20.82 5.29 0.12
N GLY A 234 21.35 4.10 -0.15
CA GLY A 234 22.05 3.78 -1.40
C GLY A 234 21.14 3.84 -2.64
N ASN A 235 19.82 3.74 -2.44
CA ASN A 235 18.79 3.74 -3.47
C ASN A 235 17.90 4.99 -3.38
N ALA A 236 18.37 6.08 -2.75
CA ALA A 236 17.58 7.31 -2.55
C ALA A 236 16.97 7.89 -3.83
N ALA A 237 17.66 7.76 -4.97
CA ALA A 237 17.19 8.24 -6.28
C ALA A 237 16.60 7.13 -7.18
N GLU A 238 16.50 5.89 -6.68
CA GLU A 238 15.96 4.78 -7.45
C GLU A 238 14.43 4.85 -7.46
N ALA A 239 13.83 5.05 -8.64
CA ALA A 239 12.39 5.18 -8.83
C ALA A 239 11.59 3.94 -8.40
N THR A 240 12.19 2.75 -8.38
CA THR A 240 11.53 1.54 -7.84
C THR A 240 11.69 1.38 -6.32
N CYS A 241 12.53 2.19 -5.67
CA CYS A 241 12.64 2.28 -4.20
C CYS A 241 11.78 3.43 -3.67
N TRP A 242 11.90 4.60 -4.31
CA TRP A 242 11.21 5.84 -3.96
C TRP A 242 10.58 6.46 -5.20
N PRO A 243 9.32 6.08 -5.54
CA PRO A 243 8.63 6.52 -6.75
C PRO A 243 8.58 8.05 -6.94
N TYR A 244 8.66 8.85 -5.88
CA TYR A 244 8.73 10.31 -6.01
C TYR A 244 9.84 10.79 -6.96
N HIS A 245 10.94 10.02 -7.07
CA HIS A 245 12.08 10.33 -7.91
C HIS A 245 11.97 9.79 -9.36
N ALA A 246 10.83 9.21 -9.73
CA ALA A 246 10.61 8.70 -11.08
C ALA A 246 10.75 9.79 -12.14
N THR A 247 11.54 9.51 -13.17
CA THR A 247 11.73 10.41 -14.30
C THR A 247 10.55 10.31 -15.29
N ALA A 248 10.44 11.28 -16.19
CA ALA A 248 9.47 11.19 -17.29
C ALA A 248 9.69 9.95 -18.18
N GLU A 249 10.93 9.45 -18.27
CA GLU A 249 11.23 8.21 -18.98
C GLU A 249 10.72 7.00 -18.22
N ASP A 250 10.86 6.94 -16.90
CA ASP A 250 10.30 5.86 -16.07
C ASP A 250 8.77 5.78 -16.25
N LEU A 251 8.10 6.93 -16.18
CA LEU A 251 6.63 7.02 -16.15
C LEU A 251 5.95 6.89 -17.53
N ARG A 252 6.62 7.23 -18.64
CA ARG A 252 5.97 7.24 -19.96
C ARG A 252 5.44 5.86 -20.36
N GLY A 253 4.17 5.78 -20.72
CA GLY A 253 3.56 4.52 -21.19
C GLY A 253 3.19 3.54 -20.07
N LEU A 254 3.25 3.96 -18.80
CA LEU A 254 2.61 3.22 -17.71
C LEU A 254 1.07 3.18 -17.90
N PRO A 255 0.37 2.18 -17.32
CA PRO A 255 -1.08 2.06 -17.43
C PRO A 255 -1.81 3.21 -16.73
N PRO A 256 -3.15 3.34 -16.85
CA PRO A 256 -3.92 4.33 -16.09
C PRO A 256 -3.69 4.27 -14.58
N HIS A 257 -3.67 5.42 -13.92
CA HIS A 257 -3.41 5.55 -12.48
C HIS A 257 -4.51 6.35 -11.75
N VAL A 258 -4.82 5.97 -10.51
CA VAL A 258 -5.49 6.81 -9.53
C VAL A 258 -4.54 7.06 -8.36
N ILE A 259 -4.35 8.33 -8.00
CA ILE A 259 -3.64 8.76 -6.80
C ILE A 259 -4.66 9.37 -5.84
N SER A 260 -4.95 8.65 -4.75
CA SER A 260 -5.92 9.04 -3.74
C SER A 260 -5.21 9.53 -2.48
N CYS A 261 -5.12 10.84 -2.30
CA CYS A 261 -4.56 11.46 -1.11
C CYS A 261 -5.63 11.74 -0.05
N ASN A 262 -5.23 11.95 1.20
CA ASN A 262 -6.12 12.36 2.28
C ASN A 262 -5.81 13.80 2.70
N GLU A 263 -6.83 14.57 3.08
CA GLU A 263 -6.70 16.01 3.34
C GLU A 263 -5.75 16.32 4.51
N LEU A 264 -5.88 15.56 5.59
CA LEU A 264 -5.18 15.75 6.87
C LEU A 264 -3.99 14.79 7.01
N ASP A 265 -3.33 14.49 5.90
CA ASP A 265 -2.21 13.56 5.81
C ASP A 265 -0.90 14.32 5.56
N PRO A 266 0.18 14.08 6.34
CA PRO A 266 1.48 14.67 6.06
C PRO A 266 2.05 14.26 4.69
N LEU A 267 1.70 13.09 4.15
CA LEU A 267 2.16 12.57 2.86
C LEU A 267 1.31 13.06 1.67
N ARG A 268 0.35 13.96 1.90
CA ARG A 268 -0.55 14.45 0.84
C ARG A 268 0.20 15.05 -0.34
N ASP A 269 1.14 15.95 -0.09
CA ASP A 269 1.75 16.73 -1.16
C ASP A 269 2.73 15.91 -2.02
N GLU A 270 3.37 14.86 -1.50
CA GLU A 270 4.18 13.93 -2.30
C GLU A 270 3.34 13.10 -3.26
N GLY A 271 2.16 12.63 -2.83
CA GLY A 271 1.20 11.97 -3.71
C GLY A 271 0.71 12.91 -4.83
N VAL A 272 0.37 14.16 -4.48
CA VAL A 272 -0.03 15.18 -5.47
C VAL A 272 1.11 15.48 -6.46
N ALA A 273 2.36 15.52 -5.99
CA ALA A 273 3.52 15.71 -6.85
C ALA A 273 3.69 14.54 -7.84
N TYR A 274 3.55 13.29 -7.38
CA TYR A 274 3.63 12.12 -8.24
C TYR A 274 2.50 12.07 -9.28
N HIS A 275 1.26 12.42 -8.89
CA HIS A 275 0.15 12.58 -9.84
C HIS A 275 0.48 13.58 -10.95
N ARG A 276 1.09 14.73 -10.60
CA ARG A 276 1.52 15.73 -11.60
C ARG A 276 2.62 15.18 -12.50
N ALA A 277 3.55 14.38 -11.97
CA ALA A 277 4.60 13.74 -12.75
C ALA A 277 4.03 12.74 -13.77
N LEU A 278 3.02 11.93 -13.37
CA LEU A 278 2.29 11.03 -14.27
C LEU A 278 1.64 11.80 -15.43
N LEU A 279 0.91 12.88 -15.12
CA LEU A 279 0.28 13.72 -16.15
C LEU A 279 1.33 14.34 -17.09
N ALA A 280 2.44 14.83 -16.55
CA ALA A 280 3.52 15.41 -17.35
C ALA A 280 4.20 14.38 -18.28
N ALA A 281 4.23 13.10 -17.88
CA ALA A 281 4.73 11.98 -18.69
C ALA A 281 3.70 11.44 -19.70
N GLY A 282 2.47 11.96 -19.70
CA GLY A 282 1.38 11.55 -20.59
C GLY A 282 0.61 10.31 -20.13
N VAL A 283 0.72 9.92 -18.85
CA VAL A 283 -0.03 8.80 -18.28
C VAL A 283 -1.46 9.26 -17.94
N PRO A 284 -2.51 8.53 -18.33
CA PRO A 284 -3.86 8.81 -17.87
C PRO A 284 -3.92 8.69 -16.34
N SER A 285 -4.11 9.82 -15.64
CA SER A 285 -4.08 9.83 -14.18
C SER A 285 -5.21 10.66 -13.60
N ILE A 286 -5.86 10.12 -12.56
CA ILE A 286 -6.83 10.83 -11.70
C ILE A 286 -6.14 11.10 -10.36
N GLY A 287 -6.18 12.35 -9.91
CA GLY A 287 -5.78 12.74 -8.56
C GLY A 287 -7.02 13.13 -7.75
N LYS A 288 -7.17 12.58 -6.55
CA LYS A 288 -8.25 12.95 -5.61
C LYS A 288 -7.71 13.23 -4.21
N VAL A 289 -8.43 14.05 -3.47
CA VAL A 289 -8.20 14.30 -2.04
C VAL A 289 -9.47 13.96 -1.28
N ASN A 290 -9.38 13.02 -0.33
CA ASN A 290 -10.47 12.67 0.55
C ASN A 290 -10.51 13.67 1.72
N LEU A 291 -11.56 14.48 1.75
CA LEU A 291 -11.73 15.53 2.76
C LEU A 291 -12.02 14.94 4.14
N GLY A 292 -11.47 15.56 5.17
CA GLY A 292 -11.65 15.22 6.58
C GLY A 292 -10.89 13.98 7.06
N LEU A 293 -10.10 13.34 6.20
CA LEU A 293 -9.40 12.09 6.54
C LEU A 293 -7.93 12.32 6.87
N CYS A 294 -7.46 11.67 7.94
CA CYS A 294 -6.04 11.47 8.19
C CYS A 294 -5.49 10.32 7.35
N HIS A 295 -4.18 10.07 7.42
CA HIS A 295 -3.53 9.01 6.68
C HIS A 295 -4.20 7.63 6.86
N VAL A 296 -4.58 6.97 5.76
CA VAL A 296 -5.27 5.65 5.70
C VAL A 296 -6.66 5.63 6.39
N GLY A 297 -7.23 6.78 6.75
CA GLY A 297 -8.49 6.87 7.49
C GLY A 297 -9.67 6.17 6.80
N GLU A 298 -9.69 6.12 5.47
CA GLU A 298 -10.70 5.47 4.65
C GLU A 298 -10.65 3.93 4.67
N LEU A 299 -9.50 3.32 4.99
CA LEU A 299 -9.39 1.87 5.25
C LEU A 299 -9.55 1.57 6.75
N MET A 300 -9.12 2.47 7.63
CA MET A 300 -9.02 2.16 9.06
C MET A 300 -10.37 2.24 9.78
N PHE A 301 -11.20 3.24 9.47
CA PHE A 301 -12.34 3.60 10.32
C PHE A 301 -13.69 3.05 9.84
N ARG A 302 -13.74 1.77 9.45
CA ARG A 302 -14.96 1.11 8.94
C ARG A 302 -16.21 1.28 9.81
N SER A 303 -16.05 1.22 11.14
CA SER A 303 -17.16 1.35 12.10
C SER A 303 -17.57 2.82 12.31
N ALA A 304 -16.59 3.72 12.41
CA ALA A 304 -16.81 5.12 12.75
C ALA A 304 -17.21 5.98 11.54
N MET A 305 -16.77 5.62 10.33
CA MET A 305 -17.05 6.32 9.06
C MET A 305 -17.44 5.31 7.97
N PRO A 306 -18.56 4.58 8.15
CA PRO A 306 -18.95 3.47 7.27
C PRO A 306 -19.27 3.91 5.83
N ASP A 307 -19.75 5.14 5.66
CA ASP A 307 -20.05 5.77 4.38
C ASP A 307 -18.80 6.13 3.59
N VAL A 308 -17.80 6.73 4.26
CA VAL A 308 -16.47 7.01 3.70
C VAL A 308 -15.78 5.72 3.28
N TYR A 309 -15.75 4.72 4.15
CA TYR A 309 -15.17 3.42 3.83
C TYR A 309 -15.85 2.78 2.62
N ALA A 310 -17.19 2.77 2.61
CA ALA A 310 -17.94 2.19 1.50
C ALA A 310 -17.75 2.99 0.19
N GLU A 311 -17.50 4.29 0.26
CA GLU A 311 -17.11 5.09 -0.91
C GLU A 311 -15.75 4.67 -1.45
N ALA A 312 -14.74 4.53 -0.60
CA ALA A 312 -13.41 4.08 -1.01
C ALA A 312 -13.45 2.69 -1.69
N VAL A 313 -14.24 1.75 -1.15
CA VAL A 313 -14.48 0.43 -1.79
C VAL A 313 -15.11 0.59 -3.18
N ARG A 314 -16.14 1.43 -3.31
CA ARG A 314 -16.80 1.67 -4.61
C ARG A 314 -15.88 2.36 -5.60
N ASP A 315 -15.00 3.26 -5.16
CA ASP A 315 -14.11 4.01 -6.04
C ASP A 315 -13.00 3.11 -6.61
N VAL A 316 -12.34 2.31 -5.76
CA VAL A 316 -11.36 1.30 -6.20
C VAL A 316 -12.00 0.34 -7.21
N LEU A 317 -13.20 -0.17 -6.90
CA LEU A 317 -13.89 -1.09 -7.79
C LEU A 317 -14.41 -0.44 -9.06
N GLY A 318 -14.88 0.80 -8.98
CA GLY A 318 -15.32 1.60 -10.13
C GLY A 318 -14.17 1.81 -11.10
N PHE A 319 -12.99 2.16 -10.59
CA PHE A 319 -11.76 2.23 -11.39
C PHE A 319 -11.43 0.87 -12.01
N ALA A 320 -11.40 -0.20 -11.22
CA ALA A 320 -11.08 -1.53 -11.74
C ALA A 320 -12.04 -1.99 -12.85
N ARG A 321 -13.34 -1.74 -12.71
CA ARG A 321 -14.35 -2.05 -13.74
C ARG A 321 -14.24 -1.19 -14.99
N SER A 322 -13.59 -0.02 -14.93
CA SER A 322 -13.44 0.87 -16.08
C SER A 322 -12.34 0.44 -17.06
N LEU A 323 -11.51 -0.53 -16.67
CA LEU A 323 -10.31 -0.95 -17.41
C LEU A 323 -10.47 -2.25 -18.21
N GLY A 324 -11.64 -2.89 -18.19
CA GLY A 324 -11.94 -4.15 -18.89
C GLY A 324 -13.18 -4.07 -19.76
#